data_AF-A0AAV1HZR3-F1
#
_entry.id   AF-A0AAV1HZR3-F1
#
_cell.length_a   1.000
_cell.length_b   1.000
_cell.length_c   1.000
_cell.angle_alpha   90.00
_cell.angle_beta   90.00
_cell.angle_gamma   90.00
#
_symmetry.space_group_name_H-M   'P 1'
#
loop_
_entity.id
_entity.type
_entity.pdbx_description
1 polymer ?
#
loop_
_entity_poly.entity_id
_entity_poly.type
_entity_poly.pdbx_seq_one_letter_code
_entity_poly.pdbx_strand_id
1 'polypeptide(L)'
;MRRPKKPPKDPQLRLQEQYLVYAKNKLFKEKVVKEKAVRKDVQERALTNANSTFTVVKTTWKALGRRAVHLLDLETALLEVNKTIAEAYILANVHVARLCTAGIPLCKLDQTFFHRCLSAVSVSEKRKPETKDFQLLVSARLYRSWRPEGYVPPVSTHLACGFHQQASQQMATNMRNSTVVNFYRRFKRYLKVRYSLDGKQAYEALQSIRAAEYEGEDLLVKRYRDLLPPQPEKGRLEDNSELVMPLQHLFLQHFEAAQSDRQTDRPPRLFSLVPTKKGFECSHIKICANGLYSLLKRNGIKYLPKDADTFRPVADAYWRRFFHISKFETANRRFAGEILTDGKGVSIVLRRPKVEGVAKGAPIDPNAFGEVWGLDPGRREMFVASNDAQKVQRVTTRRFYHDAKYRESNAKIKGWQDRDPDILEAIRNMPSKKHSHLEGLQVYVAYLLPMLDFLLRWHMCKAFRDLKFKRYVFAKKALSAICQDLTCEAGHNTLVGFGDWSNQDSAGIIKKSPAGPVKRLENELRRHCRVVSVDEHLTSKLHSCCHHRMKQMYQKRVCRDGVMRSVKVHSVLHCDNNGCHGMTVNRDVNASRNILHILRATAGGGPRPEAFRRSRTKYSEAPATSGLPLNGQ
;
A
#
# COMPACT_ATOMS: atom_id res chain seq x y z
N MET A 1 20.20 34.66 53.95
CA MET A 1 19.82 35.27 52.65
C MET A 1 19.50 34.18 51.62
N ARG A 2 18.23 34.04 51.20
CA ARG A 2 17.83 33.14 50.10
C ARG A 2 18.21 33.79 48.77
N ARG A 3 19.00 33.10 47.93
CA ARG A 3 19.32 33.57 46.56
C ARG A 3 18.02 33.85 45.78
N PRO A 4 17.89 34.98 45.08
CA PRO A 4 16.69 35.27 44.29
C PRO A 4 16.55 34.23 43.18
N LYS A 5 15.35 33.67 43.03
CA LYS A 5 15.00 32.80 41.89
C LYS A 5 15.13 33.65 40.62
N LYS A 6 16.00 33.24 39.70
CA LYS A 6 16.10 33.85 38.36
C LYS A 6 14.71 33.87 37.70
N PRO A 7 14.31 34.99 37.07
CA PRO A 7 13.04 35.05 36.34
C PRO A 7 13.01 33.96 35.26
N PRO A 8 11.83 33.37 34.98
CA PRO A 8 11.72 32.36 33.94
C PRO A 8 12.11 32.97 32.59
N LYS A 9 13.23 32.51 32.00
CA LYS A 9 13.67 32.93 30.66
C LYS A 9 12.53 32.79 29.66
N ASP A 10 12.33 33.83 28.84
CA ASP A 10 11.40 33.89 27.71
C ASP A 10 11.47 32.59 26.86
N PRO A 11 10.32 31.92 26.60
CA PRO A 11 10.24 30.74 25.74
C PRO A 11 10.87 30.92 24.34
N GLN A 12 10.79 32.10 23.73
CA GLN A 12 11.40 32.38 22.42
C GLN A 12 12.93 32.45 22.52
N LEU A 13 13.47 33.11 23.54
CA LEU A 13 14.91 33.19 23.77
C LEU A 13 15.53 31.80 24.05
N ARG A 14 14.82 30.94 24.79
CA ARG A 14 15.23 29.54 24.98
C ARG A 14 15.22 28.75 23.67
N LEU A 15 14.27 29.01 22.78
CA LEU A 15 14.19 28.34 21.48
C LEU A 15 15.38 28.73 20.60
N GLN A 16 15.80 29.99 20.66
CA GLN A 16 16.93 30.54 19.92
C GLN A 16 18.27 30.00 20.45
N GLU A 17 18.45 29.94 21.78
CA GLU A 17 19.61 29.29 22.42
C GLU A 17 19.69 27.79 22.03
N GLN A 18 18.56 27.08 22.02
CA GLN A 18 18.50 25.67 21.60
C GLN A 18 18.81 25.48 20.10
N TYR A 19 18.39 26.41 19.24
CA TYR A 19 18.70 26.40 17.81
C TYR A 19 20.21 26.56 17.56
N LEU A 20 20.86 27.49 18.27
CA LEU A 20 22.31 27.70 18.17
C LEU A 20 23.09 26.46 18.63
N VAL A 21 22.65 25.80 19.70
CA VAL A 21 23.24 24.53 20.17
C VAL A 21 23.02 23.41 19.14
N TYR A 22 21.85 23.32 18.50
CA TYR A 22 21.58 22.34 17.45
C TYR A 22 22.43 22.58 16.18
N ALA A 23 22.52 23.83 15.71
CA ALA A 23 23.33 24.22 14.56
C ALA A 23 24.81 23.87 14.80
N LYS A 24 25.34 24.22 15.98
CA LYS A 24 26.71 23.88 16.39
C LYS A 24 26.95 22.36 16.44
N ASN A 25 25.98 21.59 16.96
CA ASN A 25 26.11 20.13 17.03
C ASN A 25 25.99 19.41 15.68
N LYS A 26 25.29 19.99 14.69
CA LYS A 26 25.08 19.39 13.37
C LYS A 26 26.20 19.75 12.37
N LEU A 27 26.77 20.96 12.50
CA LEU A 27 27.87 21.43 11.66
C LEU A 27 29.24 20.87 12.10
N PHE A 28 29.43 20.53 13.38
CA PHE A 28 30.75 20.19 13.94
C PHE A 28 30.88 18.76 14.53
N LYS A 29 30.03 17.80 14.14
CA LYS A 29 30.23 16.40 14.56
C LYS A 29 30.77 15.54 13.43
N GLU A 30 32.04 15.16 13.55
CA GLU A 30 32.55 13.94 12.93
C GLU A 30 31.65 12.76 13.32
N LYS A 31 31.28 11.94 12.32
CA LYS A 31 30.48 10.73 12.53
C LYS A 31 31.32 9.71 13.31
N VAL A 32 31.21 9.72 14.64
CA VAL A 32 31.63 8.57 15.44
C VAL A 32 30.69 7.41 15.11
N VAL A 33 31.18 6.47 14.29
CA VAL A 33 30.49 5.22 13.97
C VAL A 33 30.51 4.36 15.23
N LYS A 34 29.46 4.47 16.06
CA LYS A 34 29.24 3.49 17.13
C LYS A 34 28.88 2.16 16.48
N GLU A 35 29.60 1.10 16.83
CA GLU A 35 29.25 -0.26 16.47
C GLU A 35 27.78 -0.52 16.85
N LYS A 36 27.00 -1.00 15.87
CA LYS A 36 25.60 -1.35 16.11
C LYS A 36 25.57 -2.59 16.98
N ALA A 37 25.27 -2.42 18.27
CA ALA A 37 24.96 -3.55 19.15
C ALA A 37 23.83 -4.39 18.52
N VAL A 38 24.16 -5.59 18.06
CA VAL A 38 23.20 -6.49 17.43
C VAL A 38 22.46 -7.23 18.53
N ARG A 39 21.15 -7.03 18.64
CA ARG A 39 20.36 -7.77 19.62
C ARG A 39 20.22 -9.22 19.15
N LYS A 40 20.66 -10.18 19.98
CA LYS A 40 20.58 -11.63 19.70
C LYS A 40 19.17 -12.06 19.28
N ASP A 41 18.15 -11.54 19.94
CA ASP A 41 16.75 -11.86 19.66
C ASP A 41 16.26 -11.41 18.26
N VAL A 42 16.91 -10.42 17.64
CA VAL A 42 16.62 -9.98 16.27
C VAL A 42 17.31 -10.90 15.25
N GLN A 43 18.54 -11.32 15.53
CA GLN A 43 19.26 -12.30 14.71
C GLN A 43 18.56 -13.65 14.69
N GLU A 44 18.16 -14.17 15.86
CA GLU A 44 17.40 -15.42 15.97
C GLU A 44 16.12 -15.34 15.14
N ARG A 45 15.34 -14.25 15.28
CA ARG A 45 14.13 -14.06 14.46
C ARG A 45 14.43 -13.98 12.96
N ALA A 46 15.54 -13.36 12.57
CA ALA A 46 15.95 -13.30 11.17
C ALA A 46 16.28 -14.69 10.63
N LEU A 47 17.03 -15.50 11.39
CA LEU A 47 17.35 -16.89 11.08
C LEU A 47 16.09 -17.75 11.00
N THR A 48 15.18 -17.69 11.99
CA THR A 48 13.91 -18.42 11.95
C THR A 48 13.05 -17.97 10.76
N ASN A 49 13.09 -16.69 10.39
CA ASN A 49 12.33 -16.16 9.26
C ASN A 49 12.94 -16.53 7.89
N ALA A 50 14.24 -16.82 7.80
CA ALA A 50 14.89 -17.15 6.53
C ALA A 50 14.28 -18.40 5.87
N ASN A 51 13.94 -19.40 6.69
CA ASN A 51 13.39 -20.68 6.26
C ASN A 51 11.87 -20.81 6.46
N SER A 52 11.17 -19.71 6.77
CA SER A 52 9.72 -19.74 6.97
C SER A 52 8.96 -18.70 6.14
N THR A 53 7.72 -19.05 5.81
CA THR A 53 6.76 -18.13 5.21
C THR A 53 5.56 -17.96 6.14
N PHE A 54 4.75 -16.94 5.88
CA PHE A 54 3.57 -16.65 6.70
C PHE A 54 2.29 -16.90 5.92
N THR A 55 1.30 -17.42 6.63
CA THR A 55 -0.09 -17.49 6.18
C THR A 55 -0.96 -16.76 7.17
N VAL A 56 -2.13 -16.29 6.71
CA VAL A 56 -3.03 -15.53 7.55
C VAL A 56 -4.40 -16.20 7.55
N VAL A 57 -4.90 -16.49 8.74
CA VAL A 57 -6.27 -16.96 8.95
C VAL A 57 -7.09 -15.82 9.52
N LYS A 58 -8.25 -15.53 8.92
CA LYS A 58 -9.12 -14.45 9.37
C LYS A 58 -10.37 -15.01 10.06
N THR A 59 -10.65 -14.51 11.25
CA THR A 59 -11.81 -14.88 12.09
C THR A 59 -12.36 -13.64 12.80
N THR A 60 -13.30 -13.80 13.73
CA THR A 60 -13.79 -12.71 14.59
C THR A 60 -13.09 -12.71 15.94
N TRP A 61 -13.03 -11.54 16.59
CA TRP A 61 -12.49 -11.40 17.95
C TRP A 61 -13.22 -12.30 18.94
N LYS A 62 -14.56 -12.36 18.81
CA LYS A 62 -15.42 -13.25 19.61
C LYS A 62 -15.07 -14.73 19.43
N ALA A 63 -14.82 -15.17 18.20
CA ALA A 63 -14.51 -16.58 17.92
C ALA A 63 -13.08 -16.99 18.31
N LEU A 64 -12.14 -16.04 18.33
CA LEU A 64 -10.76 -16.29 18.75
C LEU A 64 -10.60 -16.25 20.27
N GLY A 65 -11.31 -15.34 20.93
CA GLY A 65 -11.18 -15.09 22.35
C GLY A 65 -11.77 -16.18 23.24
N ARG A 66 -11.10 -16.45 24.36
CA ARG A 66 -11.71 -17.14 25.52
C ARG A 66 -12.44 -16.12 26.38
N ARG A 67 -13.32 -16.57 27.29
CA ARG A 67 -14.11 -15.70 28.19
C ARG A 67 -13.28 -14.57 28.83
N ALA A 68 -12.08 -14.89 29.33
CA ALA A 68 -11.20 -13.92 29.99
C ALA A 68 -10.74 -12.76 29.09
N VAL A 69 -10.64 -12.94 27.77
CA VAL A 69 -10.18 -11.86 26.88
C VAL A 69 -11.25 -10.80 26.66
N HIS A 70 -12.53 -11.16 26.82
CA HIS A 70 -13.64 -10.23 26.66
C HIS A 70 -13.75 -9.25 27.82
N LEU A 71 -13.01 -9.49 28.91
CA LEU A 71 -12.85 -8.57 30.02
C LEU A 71 -11.74 -7.53 29.78
N LEU A 72 -10.92 -7.69 28.73
CA LEU A 72 -9.87 -6.73 28.41
C LEU A 72 -10.45 -5.53 27.66
N ASP A 73 -10.11 -4.33 28.12
CA ASP A 73 -10.45 -3.04 27.51
C ASP A 73 -9.70 -2.80 26.19
N LEU A 74 -10.03 -3.59 25.17
CA LEU A 74 -9.48 -3.44 23.83
C LEU A 74 -10.08 -2.23 23.10
N GLU A 75 -11.37 -1.96 23.29
CA GLU A 75 -12.08 -0.90 22.57
C GLU A 75 -11.49 0.48 22.88
N THR A 76 -11.25 0.82 24.15
CA THR A 76 -10.62 2.09 24.50
C THR A 76 -9.18 2.15 24.02
N ALA A 77 -8.43 1.05 24.14
CA ALA A 77 -7.06 0.98 23.61
C ALA A 77 -7.02 1.25 22.09
N LEU A 78 -7.97 0.69 21.33
CA LEU A 78 -8.08 0.94 19.89
C LEU A 78 -8.48 2.39 19.59
N LEU A 79 -9.40 2.98 20.36
CA LEU A 79 -9.79 4.37 20.22
C LEU A 79 -8.59 5.30 20.40
N GLU A 80 -7.85 5.15 21.50
CA GLU A 80 -6.65 5.95 21.83
C GLU A 80 -5.55 5.81 20.77
N VAL A 81 -5.29 4.58 20.31
CA VAL A 81 -4.29 4.34 19.25
C VAL A 81 -4.74 4.97 17.93
N ASN A 82 -6.01 4.88 17.56
CA ASN A 82 -6.51 5.48 16.32
C ASN A 82 -6.52 7.02 16.38
N LYS A 83 -6.82 7.62 17.55
CA LYS A 83 -6.67 9.06 17.80
C LYS A 83 -5.22 9.50 17.67
N THR A 84 -4.31 8.78 18.34
CA THR A 84 -2.86 9.05 18.27
C THR A 84 -2.34 8.97 16.83
N ILE A 85 -2.75 7.95 16.06
CA ILE A 85 -2.34 7.80 14.65
C ILE A 85 -2.86 8.96 13.80
N ALA A 86 -4.11 9.41 14.03
CA ALA A 86 -4.69 10.53 13.30
C ALA A 86 -3.85 11.80 13.49
N GLU A 87 -3.61 12.19 14.74
CA GLU A 87 -2.81 13.37 15.07
C GLU A 87 -1.35 13.24 14.65
N ALA A 88 -0.73 12.06 14.80
CA ALA A 88 0.67 11.87 14.41
C ALA A 88 0.88 12.06 12.90
N TYR A 89 -0.08 11.66 12.07
CA TYR A 89 -0.04 11.95 10.63
C TYR A 89 -0.23 13.43 10.31
N ILE A 90 -1.04 14.14 11.09
CA ILE A 90 -1.19 15.59 10.96
C ILE A 90 0.12 16.28 11.31
N LEU A 91 0.70 15.96 12.47
CA LEU A 91 2.02 16.47 12.89
C LEU A 91 3.09 16.17 11.84
N ALA A 92 3.09 14.99 11.23
CA ALA A 92 4.02 14.66 10.16
C ALA A 92 3.83 15.55 8.92
N ASN A 93 2.60 15.87 8.52
CA ASN A 93 2.34 16.81 7.42
C ASN A 93 2.76 18.24 7.79
N VAL A 94 2.47 18.70 9.01
CA VAL A 94 2.92 20.01 9.54
C VAL A 94 4.45 20.11 9.52
N HIS A 95 5.13 19.06 9.97
CA HIS A 95 6.59 18.99 9.98
C HIS A 95 7.17 19.07 8.56
N VAL A 96 6.65 18.27 7.63
CA VAL A 96 7.13 18.26 6.24
C VAL A 96 6.84 19.58 5.55
N ALA A 97 5.63 20.13 5.67
CA ALA A 97 5.27 21.44 5.12
C ALA A 97 6.20 22.54 5.63
N ARG A 98 6.36 22.65 6.96
CA ARG A 98 7.22 23.67 7.58
C ARG A 98 8.67 23.59 7.09
N LEU A 99 9.24 22.38 7.05
CA LEU A 99 10.63 22.22 6.62
C LEU A 99 10.81 22.49 5.13
N CYS A 100 9.89 22.04 4.28
CA CYS A 100 9.94 22.33 2.85
C CYS A 100 9.81 23.82 2.56
N THR A 101 8.88 24.52 3.22
CA THR A 101 8.72 25.98 3.06
C THR A 101 9.95 26.75 3.51
N ALA A 102 10.61 26.30 4.59
CA ALA A 102 11.82 26.93 5.10
C ALA A 102 13.11 26.49 4.37
N GLY A 103 13.04 25.62 3.36
CA GLY A 103 14.22 25.08 2.68
C GLY A 103 15.12 24.21 3.56
N ILE A 104 14.60 23.69 4.68
CA ILE A 104 15.38 22.91 5.65
C ILE A 104 15.35 21.43 5.25
N PRO A 105 16.51 20.73 5.19
CA PRO A 105 16.56 19.31 4.88
C PRO A 105 15.77 18.42 5.85
N LEU A 106 15.01 17.48 5.31
CA LEU A 106 14.21 16.52 6.05
C LEU A 106 15.07 15.38 6.64
N CYS A 107 14.65 14.87 7.81
CA CYS A 107 15.17 13.61 8.31
C CYS A 107 14.52 12.41 7.61
N LYS A 108 15.08 11.21 7.77
CA LYS A 108 14.48 9.98 7.23
C LYS A 108 13.07 9.80 7.76
N LEU A 109 12.10 9.62 6.86
CA LEU A 109 10.69 9.38 7.21
C LEU A 109 10.43 7.89 7.52
N ASP A 110 11.17 7.38 8.51
CA ASP A 110 11.19 5.97 8.90
C ASP A 110 10.33 5.67 10.14
N GLN A 111 10.42 4.43 10.67
CA GLN A 111 9.71 4.05 11.88
C GLN A 111 10.06 4.94 13.08
N THR A 112 11.32 5.36 13.20
CA THR A 112 11.79 6.21 14.31
C THR A 112 11.12 7.58 14.25
N PHE A 113 11.06 8.19 13.06
CA PHE A 113 10.36 9.44 12.84
C PHE A 113 8.88 9.35 13.25
N PHE A 114 8.15 8.37 12.72
CA PHE A 114 6.72 8.22 13.04
C PHE A 114 6.46 7.84 14.50
N HIS A 115 7.35 7.08 15.14
CA HIS A 115 7.27 6.80 16.57
C HIS A 115 7.43 8.07 17.40
N ARG A 116 8.34 8.97 17.01
CA ARG A 116 8.49 10.29 17.65
C ARG A 116 7.25 11.16 17.44
N CYS A 117 6.62 11.13 16.26
CA CYS A 117 5.35 11.81 16.04
C CYS A 117 4.24 11.29 16.98
N LEU A 118 4.04 9.97 17.06
CA LEU A 118 3.08 9.34 17.98
C LEU A 118 3.36 9.73 19.43
N SER A 119 4.64 9.74 19.83
CA SER A 119 5.05 10.14 21.16
C SER A 119 4.81 11.64 21.44
N ALA A 120 4.98 12.50 20.44
CA ALA A 120 4.85 13.95 20.58
C ALA A 120 3.39 14.41 20.69
N VAL A 121 2.45 13.70 20.09
CA VAL A 121 1.02 14.05 20.16
C VAL A 121 0.31 13.45 21.39
N SER A 122 0.88 12.41 22.01
CA SER A 122 0.26 11.70 23.13
C SER A 122 0.86 12.01 24.50
N VAL A 123 0.02 11.94 25.53
CA VAL A 123 0.40 12.07 26.94
C VAL A 123 0.55 10.70 27.61
N SER A 124 1.32 10.63 28.69
CA SER A 124 1.42 9.42 29.54
C SER A 124 1.62 9.87 30.98
N GLU A 125 1.21 9.03 31.94
CA GLU A 125 1.41 9.26 33.38
C GLU A 125 2.86 9.58 33.71
N LYS A 126 3.81 8.87 33.09
CA LYS A 126 5.23 9.16 33.24
C LYS A 126 5.64 10.24 32.25
N ARG A 127 6.33 11.28 32.75
CA ARG A 127 6.90 12.33 31.91
C ARG A 127 7.84 11.72 30.88
N LYS A 128 7.52 11.90 29.60
CA LYS A 128 8.37 11.44 28.50
C LYS A 128 9.50 12.45 28.28
N PRO A 129 10.71 11.99 27.94
CA PRO A 129 11.76 12.88 27.47
C PRO A 129 11.28 13.57 26.18
N GLU A 130 11.63 14.85 26.01
CA GLU A 130 11.41 15.54 24.74
C GLU A 130 12.20 14.84 23.63
N THR A 131 11.70 14.95 22.39
CA THR A 131 12.41 14.40 21.24
C THR A 131 13.77 15.08 21.09
N LYS A 132 14.82 14.29 20.85
CA LYS A 132 16.16 14.81 20.55
C LYS A 132 16.24 15.49 19.17
N ASP A 133 15.22 15.28 18.34
CA ASP A 133 15.09 15.95 17.06
C ASP A 133 14.50 17.35 17.26
N PHE A 134 15.39 18.36 17.23
CA PHE A 134 15.01 19.75 17.43
C PHE A 134 13.97 20.23 16.42
N GLN A 135 14.09 19.85 15.14
CA GLN A 135 13.15 20.29 14.11
C GLN A 135 11.76 19.68 14.31
N LEU A 136 11.70 18.41 14.72
CA LEU A 136 10.43 17.80 15.11
C LEU A 136 9.87 18.43 16.39
N LEU A 137 10.70 18.80 17.36
CA LEU A 137 10.27 19.48 18.59
C LEU A 137 9.59 20.82 18.28
N VAL A 138 10.20 21.64 17.41
CA VAL A 138 9.60 22.91 16.95
C VAL A 138 8.25 22.67 16.31
N SER A 139 8.17 21.69 15.41
CA SER A 139 6.91 21.36 14.71
C SER A 139 5.84 20.84 15.67
N ALA A 140 6.24 20.07 16.68
CA ALA A 140 5.34 19.57 17.71
C ALA A 140 4.83 20.67 18.65
N ARG A 141 5.67 21.66 19.00
CA ARG A 141 5.25 22.83 19.78
C ARG A 141 4.23 23.67 19.00
N LEU A 142 4.52 23.95 17.73
CA LEU A 142 3.59 24.64 16.83
C LEU A 142 2.26 23.89 16.67
N TYR A 143 2.30 22.59 16.40
CA TYR A 143 1.09 21.79 16.30
C TYR A 143 0.26 21.81 17.60
N ARG A 144 0.92 21.74 18.76
CA ARG A 144 0.25 21.80 20.06
C ARG A 144 -0.39 23.16 20.34
N SER A 145 0.19 24.27 19.85
CA SER A 145 -0.43 25.59 20.00
C SER A 145 -1.68 25.77 19.15
N TRP A 146 -1.95 24.87 18.20
CA TRP A 146 -3.20 24.85 17.43
C TRP A 146 -4.31 24.04 18.11
N ARG A 147 -4.04 23.43 19.27
CA ARG A 147 -5.06 22.69 20.01
C ARG A 147 -6.04 23.68 20.64
N PRO A 148 -7.36 23.40 20.57
CA PRO A 148 -8.34 24.24 21.24
C PRO A 148 -8.15 24.16 22.76
N GLU A 149 -8.64 25.19 23.45
CA GLU A 149 -8.66 25.19 24.91
C GLU A 149 -9.46 24.00 25.45
N GLY A 150 -8.99 23.39 26.54
CA GLY A 150 -9.60 22.18 27.11
C GLY A 150 -9.40 20.89 26.29
N TYR A 151 -8.65 20.93 25.17
CA TYR A 151 -8.41 19.73 24.37
C TYR A 151 -7.69 18.63 25.17
N VAL A 152 -8.29 17.44 25.22
CA VAL A 152 -7.70 16.26 25.86
C VAL A 152 -6.85 15.48 24.85
N PRO A 153 -5.51 15.44 25.00
CA PRO A 153 -4.65 14.67 24.10
C PRO A 153 -4.81 13.15 24.30
N PRO A 154 -4.42 12.34 23.30
CA PRO A 154 -4.49 10.89 23.39
C PRO A 154 -3.58 10.36 24.49
N VAL A 155 -4.08 9.39 25.24
CA VAL A 155 -3.36 8.73 26.33
C VAL A 155 -2.59 7.53 25.79
N SER A 156 -1.30 7.49 26.10
CA SER A 156 -0.36 6.47 25.65
C SER A 156 0.18 5.59 26.76
N THR A 157 -0.29 5.79 28.00
CA THR A 157 0.06 4.94 29.15
C THR A 157 -0.20 3.48 28.78
N HIS A 158 0.85 2.66 28.92
CA HIS A 158 0.93 1.27 28.48
C HIS A 158 0.84 1.01 26.96
N LEU A 159 0.32 1.92 26.13
CA LEU A 159 0.17 1.74 24.69
C LEU A 159 1.44 2.08 23.88
N ALA A 160 2.37 2.84 24.46
CA ALA A 160 3.61 3.21 23.78
C ALA A 160 4.46 1.99 23.36
N CYS A 161 4.61 1.01 24.26
CA CYS A 161 5.25 -0.26 23.93
C CYS A 161 4.24 -1.16 23.18
N GLY A 162 4.65 -1.81 22.09
CA GLY A 162 3.75 -2.64 21.30
C GLY A 162 2.87 -1.83 20.35
N PHE A 163 1.79 -1.19 20.81
CA PHE A 163 0.81 -0.56 19.92
C PHE A 163 1.39 0.59 19.09
N HIS A 164 2.01 1.59 19.71
CA HIS A 164 2.62 2.71 18.98
C HIS A 164 3.84 2.27 18.15
N GLN A 165 4.60 1.29 18.65
CA GLN A 165 5.71 0.69 17.90
C GLN A 165 5.21 0.03 16.60
N GLN A 166 4.12 -0.73 16.64
CA GLN A 166 3.54 -1.34 15.45
C GLN A 166 2.85 -0.31 14.55
N ALA A 167 2.16 0.67 15.14
CA ALA A 167 1.56 1.77 14.39
C ALA A 167 2.61 2.56 13.60
N SER A 168 3.73 2.93 14.22
CA SER A 168 4.83 3.63 13.54
C SER A 168 5.46 2.82 12.41
N GLN A 169 5.58 1.49 12.56
CA GLN A 169 6.05 0.61 11.49
C GLN A 169 5.08 0.62 10.30
N GLN A 170 3.77 0.56 10.58
CA GLN A 170 2.74 0.67 9.54
C GLN A 170 2.75 2.06 8.89
N MET A 171 2.97 3.13 9.66
CA MET A 171 3.04 4.49 9.13
C MET A 171 4.24 4.68 8.19
N ALA A 172 5.41 4.17 8.56
CA ALA A 172 6.60 4.16 7.71
C ALA A 172 6.35 3.36 6.42
N THR A 173 5.74 2.19 6.54
CA THR A 173 5.37 1.36 5.37
C THR A 173 4.39 2.09 4.45
N ASN A 174 3.40 2.77 5.01
CA ASN A 174 2.45 3.58 4.25
C ASN A 174 3.14 4.75 3.53
N MET A 175 4.15 5.37 4.15
CA MET A 175 4.94 6.44 3.54
C MET A 175 5.68 5.92 2.30
N ARG A 176 6.43 4.82 2.46
CA ARG A 176 7.15 4.15 1.36
C ARG A 176 6.23 3.80 0.20
N ASN A 177 5.11 3.13 0.50
CA ASN A 177 4.13 2.74 -0.50
C ASN A 177 3.51 3.96 -1.20
N SER A 178 3.23 5.04 -0.46
CA SER A 178 2.70 6.27 -1.04
C SER A 178 3.68 6.93 -1.99
N THR A 179 4.98 6.96 -1.67
CA THR A 179 6.04 7.47 -2.54
C THR A 179 6.07 6.69 -3.85
N VAL A 180 6.16 5.36 -3.79
CA VAL A 180 6.23 4.49 -4.98
C VAL A 180 5.00 4.65 -5.87
N VAL A 181 3.81 4.63 -5.28
CA VAL A 181 2.56 4.61 -6.05
C VAL A 181 2.20 5.98 -6.62
N ASN A 182 2.58 7.07 -5.96
CA ASN A 182 2.07 8.40 -6.27
C ASN A 182 3.09 9.38 -6.83
N PHE A 183 4.38 9.27 -6.51
CA PHE A 183 5.37 10.30 -6.85
C PHE A 183 5.42 10.59 -8.35
N TYR A 184 5.74 9.59 -9.18
CA TYR A 184 5.84 9.77 -10.63
C TYR A 184 4.49 10.11 -11.29
N ARG A 185 3.37 9.64 -10.72
CA ARG A 185 2.04 10.02 -11.20
C ARG A 185 1.77 11.51 -10.97
N ARG A 186 2.13 12.01 -9.80
CA ARG A 186 2.03 13.44 -9.44
C ARG A 186 3.00 14.25 -10.29
N PHE A 187 4.22 13.76 -10.49
CA PHE A 187 5.22 14.41 -11.33
C PHE A 187 4.74 14.55 -12.78
N LYS A 188 4.25 13.47 -13.41
CA LYS A 188 3.65 13.55 -14.75
C LYS A 188 2.56 14.64 -14.82
N ARG A 189 1.65 14.65 -13.83
CA ARG A 189 0.55 15.63 -13.79
C ARG A 189 1.09 17.05 -13.60
N TYR A 190 2.11 17.20 -12.79
CA TYR A 190 2.79 18.47 -12.58
C TYR A 190 3.39 18.99 -13.89
N LEU A 191 4.10 18.15 -14.64
CA LEU A 191 4.65 18.54 -15.94
C LEU A 191 3.56 19.00 -16.91
N LYS A 192 2.43 18.28 -16.96
CA LYS A 192 1.28 18.66 -17.78
C LYS A 192 0.70 20.02 -17.42
N VAL A 193 0.56 20.33 -16.13
CA VAL A 193 -0.08 21.57 -15.66
C VAL A 193 0.90 22.73 -15.79
N ARG A 194 2.15 22.56 -15.36
CA ARG A 194 3.14 23.64 -15.31
C ARG A 194 3.64 24.07 -16.68
N TYR A 195 3.72 23.14 -17.63
CA TYR A 195 4.32 23.36 -18.95
C TYR A 195 3.34 23.13 -20.09
N SER A 196 2.04 23.00 -19.79
CA SER A 196 0.97 22.78 -20.79
C SER A 196 1.21 21.59 -21.72
N LEU A 197 1.98 20.60 -21.27
CA LEU A 197 2.31 19.41 -22.06
C LEU A 197 1.09 18.49 -22.20
N ASP A 198 0.98 17.86 -23.37
CA ASP A 198 0.01 16.80 -23.57
C ASP A 198 0.36 15.52 -22.77
N GLY A 199 -0.52 14.52 -22.83
CA GLY A 199 -0.33 13.28 -22.07
C GLY A 199 0.84 12.40 -22.52
N LYS A 200 1.26 12.51 -23.79
CA LYS A 200 2.35 11.76 -24.42
C LYS A 200 3.68 12.49 -24.18
N GLN A 201 3.76 13.78 -24.45
CA GLN A 201 4.91 14.64 -24.17
C GLN A 201 5.33 14.56 -22.69
N ALA A 202 4.38 14.73 -21.77
CA ALA A 202 4.68 14.61 -20.34
C ALA A 202 5.10 13.20 -19.91
N TYR A 203 4.72 12.17 -20.66
CA TYR A 203 5.20 10.80 -20.41
C TYR A 203 6.63 10.62 -20.91
N GLU A 204 6.94 11.08 -22.12
CA GLU A 204 8.27 11.03 -22.73
C GLU A 204 9.29 11.80 -21.89
N ALA A 205 8.98 13.06 -21.53
CA ALA A 205 9.81 13.85 -20.63
C ALA A 205 10.08 13.13 -19.29
N LEU A 206 9.05 12.49 -18.71
CA LEU A 206 9.22 11.75 -17.47
C LEU A 206 10.06 10.47 -17.65
N GLN A 207 10.01 9.82 -18.81
CA GLN A 207 10.89 8.69 -19.09
C GLN A 207 12.35 9.15 -19.20
N SER A 208 12.61 10.26 -19.90
CA SER A 208 13.95 10.84 -19.99
C SER A 208 14.49 11.29 -18.63
N ILE A 209 13.66 11.89 -17.77
CA ILE A 209 14.02 12.24 -16.39
C ILE A 209 14.40 11.00 -15.56
N ARG A 210 13.78 9.85 -15.85
CA ARG A 210 13.97 8.60 -15.09
C ARG A 210 15.05 7.69 -15.67
N ALA A 211 15.50 7.94 -16.89
CA ALA A 211 16.51 7.13 -17.55
C ALA A 211 17.81 7.12 -16.74
N ALA A 212 18.55 6.02 -16.77
CA ALA A 212 19.85 5.95 -16.10
C ALA A 212 20.78 7.04 -16.66
N GLU A 213 20.89 7.07 -17.98
CA GLU A 213 21.65 8.06 -18.75
C GLU A 213 20.69 8.93 -19.57
N TYR A 214 21.09 10.18 -19.81
CA TYR A 214 20.35 11.11 -20.65
C TYR A 214 21.33 11.99 -21.42
N GLU A 215 21.48 11.72 -22.71
CA GLU A 215 22.37 12.44 -23.63
C GLU A 215 21.65 13.58 -24.38
N GLY A 216 20.38 13.83 -24.05
CA GLY A 216 19.60 14.88 -24.72
C GLY A 216 19.85 16.27 -24.14
N GLU A 217 19.47 17.28 -24.91
CA GLU A 217 19.64 18.71 -24.58
C GLU A 217 18.40 19.37 -23.96
N ASP A 218 17.35 18.61 -23.63
CA ASP A 218 16.13 19.18 -23.05
C ASP A 218 16.42 19.75 -21.64
N LEU A 219 16.40 21.08 -21.54
CA LEU A 219 16.65 21.84 -20.31
C LEU A 219 15.66 21.50 -19.20
N LEU A 220 14.41 21.15 -19.53
CA LEU A 220 13.42 20.70 -18.55
C LEU A 220 13.84 19.36 -17.96
N VAL A 221 14.31 18.44 -18.79
CA VAL A 221 14.80 17.13 -18.34
C VAL A 221 16.03 17.30 -17.46
N LYS A 222 17.04 18.07 -17.90
CA LYS A 222 18.27 18.35 -17.14
C LYS A 222 17.94 18.94 -15.76
N ARG A 223 17.14 20.02 -15.71
CA ARG A 223 16.70 20.67 -14.46
C ARG A 223 16.11 19.70 -13.44
N TYR A 224 15.24 18.80 -13.88
CA TYR A 224 14.55 17.90 -12.97
C TYR A 224 15.37 16.66 -12.58
N ARG A 225 16.32 16.25 -13.43
CA ARG A 225 17.30 15.23 -13.06
C ARG A 225 18.19 15.71 -11.92
N ASP A 226 18.63 16.97 -11.95
CA ASP A 226 19.48 17.56 -10.90
C ASP A 226 18.76 17.66 -9.54
N LEU A 227 17.43 17.82 -9.56
CA LEU A 227 16.60 17.87 -8.34
C LEU A 227 16.24 16.49 -7.78
N LEU A 228 16.45 15.42 -8.55
CA LEU A 228 16.22 14.06 -8.09
C LEU A 228 17.48 13.51 -7.42
N PRO A 229 17.34 12.65 -6.40
CA PRO A 229 18.48 11.94 -5.87
C PRO A 229 19.12 11.08 -6.97
N PRO A 230 20.47 11.03 -7.09
CA PRO A 230 21.15 10.23 -8.10
C PRO A 230 20.79 8.74 -7.97
N GLN A 231 20.46 8.10 -9.10
CA GLN A 231 20.42 6.63 -9.22
C GLN A 231 21.82 6.19 -9.71
N PRO A 232 22.49 5.13 -9.21
CA PRO A 232 22.06 3.98 -8.39
C PRO A 232 22.84 3.79 -7.06
N GLU A 233 23.65 4.75 -6.59
CA GLU A 233 24.43 4.57 -5.35
C GLU A 233 23.60 4.74 -4.06
N LYS A 234 22.42 5.38 -4.13
CA LYS A 234 21.58 5.68 -2.95
C LYS A 234 20.23 4.96 -2.98
N GLY A 235 20.21 3.64 -3.03
CA GLY A 235 19.03 2.82 -2.69
C GLY A 235 17.75 3.09 -3.52
N ARG A 236 16.65 2.42 -3.18
CA ARG A 236 15.38 2.56 -3.90
C ARG A 236 14.68 3.87 -3.52
N LEU A 237 13.84 4.42 -4.41
CA LEU A 237 13.09 5.66 -4.17
C LEU A 237 12.26 5.60 -2.87
N GLU A 238 11.64 4.45 -2.59
CA GLU A 238 10.90 4.21 -1.35
C GLU A 238 11.74 4.39 -0.09
N ASP A 239 13.02 3.99 -0.12
CA ASP A 239 13.91 3.99 1.04
C ASP A 239 14.44 5.40 1.37
N ASN A 240 14.22 6.36 0.47
CA ASN A 240 14.65 7.75 0.58
C ASN A 240 13.48 8.72 0.32
N SER A 241 12.30 8.40 0.86
CA SER A 241 11.08 9.19 0.66
C SER A 241 11.27 10.68 1.02
N GLU A 242 12.10 10.98 2.01
CA GLU A 242 12.47 12.34 2.43
C GLU A 242 13.10 13.19 1.32
N LEU A 243 13.88 12.58 0.43
CA LEU A 243 14.63 13.31 -0.60
C LEU A 243 13.72 13.85 -1.70
N VAL A 244 12.56 13.23 -1.91
CA VAL A 244 11.58 13.66 -2.93
C VAL A 244 10.42 14.47 -2.37
N MET A 245 10.37 14.70 -1.06
CA MET A 245 9.35 15.55 -0.44
C MET A 245 9.41 17.01 -0.90
N PRO A 246 10.57 17.65 -1.10
CA PRO A 246 10.62 19.01 -1.62
C PRO A 246 9.95 19.15 -2.99
N LEU A 247 10.18 18.19 -3.90
CA LEU A 247 9.49 18.13 -5.18
C LEU A 247 7.98 17.89 -5.02
N GLN A 248 7.56 17.02 -4.10
CA GLN A 248 6.13 16.83 -3.84
C GLN A 248 5.47 18.09 -3.25
N HIS A 249 6.18 18.85 -2.43
CA HIS A 249 5.72 20.14 -1.92
C HIS A 249 5.57 21.15 -3.05
N LEU A 250 6.57 21.27 -3.94
CA LEU A 250 6.51 22.10 -5.14
C LEU A 250 5.30 21.74 -6.03
N PHE A 251 5.06 20.44 -6.26
CA PHE A 251 3.92 19.99 -7.05
C PHE A 251 2.60 20.42 -6.41
N LEU A 252 2.50 20.35 -5.08
CA LEU A 252 1.30 20.72 -4.34
C LEU A 252 1.05 22.23 -4.42
N GLN A 253 2.07 23.06 -4.22
CA GLN A 253 1.99 24.51 -4.36
C GLN A 253 1.45 24.93 -5.73
N HIS A 254 2.00 24.34 -6.81
CA HIS A 254 1.53 24.61 -8.16
C HIS A 254 0.09 24.13 -8.40
N PHE A 255 -0.32 23.02 -7.78
CA PHE A 255 -1.70 22.55 -7.89
C PHE A 255 -2.69 23.40 -7.11
N GLU A 256 -2.29 23.96 -5.97
CA GLU A 256 -3.09 24.94 -5.22
C GLU A 256 -3.26 26.23 -6.02
N ALA A 257 -2.17 26.77 -6.58
CA ALA A 257 -2.25 27.95 -7.44
C ALA A 257 -3.20 27.75 -8.63
N ALA A 258 -3.12 26.60 -9.29
CA ALA A 258 -4.02 26.24 -10.39
C ALA A 258 -5.47 25.98 -9.97
N GLN A 259 -5.76 25.75 -8.67
CA GLN A 259 -7.14 25.67 -8.17
C GLN A 259 -7.75 27.04 -7.91
N SER A 260 -6.91 28.03 -7.57
CA SER A 260 -7.35 29.42 -7.37
C SER A 260 -7.58 30.15 -8.69
N ASP A 261 -7.02 29.67 -9.79
CA ASP A 261 -7.20 30.23 -11.12
C ASP A 261 -8.55 29.83 -11.74
N ARG A 262 -9.43 30.82 -11.92
CA ARG A 262 -10.77 30.66 -12.51
C ARG A 262 -10.75 30.25 -13.98
N GLN A 263 -9.65 30.47 -14.70
CA GLN A 263 -9.53 30.10 -16.12
C GLN A 263 -9.21 28.61 -16.32
N THR A 264 -8.82 27.91 -15.27
CA THR A 264 -8.50 26.48 -15.35
C THR A 264 -9.79 25.63 -15.35
N ASP A 265 -10.27 25.23 -16.54
CA ASP A 265 -11.49 24.42 -16.72
C ASP A 265 -11.49 23.10 -15.91
N ARG A 266 -10.31 22.52 -15.65
CA ARG A 266 -10.16 21.29 -14.86
C ARG A 266 -8.93 21.33 -13.95
N PRO A 267 -9.04 21.91 -12.76
CA PRO A 267 -7.88 22.08 -11.92
C PRO A 267 -7.36 20.74 -11.38
N PRO A 268 -6.05 20.62 -11.15
CA PRO A 268 -5.45 19.40 -10.64
C PRO A 268 -5.98 19.06 -9.24
N ARG A 269 -6.16 17.77 -8.96
CA ARG A 269 -6.56 17.33 -7.61
C ARG A 269 -5.39 17.48 -6.63
N LEU A 270 -5.60 18.21 -5.54
CA LEU A 270 -4.67 18.31 -4.41
C LEU A 270 -4.46 16.97 -3.70
N PHE A 271 -3.37 16.90 -2.94
CA PHE A 271 -2.95 15.73 -2.18
C PHE A 271 -2.25 16.15 -0.87
N SER A 272 -2.17 15.24 0.10
CA SER A 272 -1.34 15.45 1.30
C SER A 272 0.10 14.99 1.05
N LEU A 273 1.07 15.70 1.60
CA LEU A 273 2.52 15.41 1.44
C LEU A 273 2.88 14.05 2.04
N VAL A 274 2.43 13.82 3.27
CA VAL A 274 2.55 12.54 3.97
C VAL A 274 1.17 11.85 3.97
N PRO A 275 1.10 10.50 3.96
CA PRO A 275 -0.16 9.78 4.14
C PRO A 275 -0.93 10.28 5.35
N THR A 276 -2.23 9.98 5.36
CA THR A 276 -3.10 10.29 6.50
C THR A 276 -3.83 9.03 6.92
N LYS A 277 -4.34 9.02 8.15
CA LYS A 277 -5.23 7.95 8.60
C LYS A 277 -6.42 7.81 7.64
N LYS A 278 -6.85 6.57 7.40
CA LYS A 278 -7.98 6.25 6.51
C LYS A 278 -9.30 6.70 7.14
N GLY A 279 -9.60 7.98 7.02
CA GLY A 279 -10.72 8.62 7.70
C GLY A 279 -10.78 8.24 9.17
N PHE A 280 -11.99 8.01 9.65
CA PHE A 280 -12.27 7.66 11.03
C PHE A 280 -12.44 6.15 11.25
N GLU A 281 -12.26 5.32 10.21
CA GLU A 281 -12.33 3.86 10.34
C GLU A 281 -11.32 3.35 11.37
N CYS A 282 -11.74 2.43 12.24
CA CYS A 282 -10.81 1.72 13.12
C CYS A 282 -9.82 0.88 12.28
N SER A 283 -8.53 1.17 12.47
CA SER A 283 -7.45 0.44 11.81
C SER A 283 -7.35 -0.97 12.37
N HIS A 284 -6.93 -1.94 11.54
CA HIS A 284 -6.49 -3.24 12.06
C HIS A 284 -5.11 -3.02 12.69
N ILE A 285 -5.05 -2.92 14.01
CA ILE A 285 -3.80 -2.72 14.75
C ILE A 285 -3.19 -4.09 15.05
N LYS A 286 -1.88 -4.19 14.85
CA LYS A 286 -1.13 -5.40 15.21
C LYS A 286 -0.91 -5.46 16.72
N ILE A 287 -1.23 -6.61 17.31
CA ILE A 287 -0.92 -6.97 18.68
C ILE A 287 0.13 -8.08 18.63
N CYS A 288 1.38 -7.74 18.91
CA CYS A 288 2.48 -8.69 19.14
C CYS A 288 2.64 -8.97 20.64
N ALA A 289 3.66 -9.75 21.04
CA ALA A 289 3.94 -10.03 22.46
C ALA A 289 3.99 -8.76 23.34
N ASN A 290 4.67 -7.70 22.89
CA ASN A 290 4.69 -6.42 23.62
C ASN A 290 3.30 -5.76 23.68
N GLY A 291 2.52 -5.85 22.60
CA GLY A 291 1.15 -5.33 22.57
C GLY A 291 0.21 -6.09 23.51
N LEU A 292 0.35 -7.41 23.60
CA LEU A 292 -0.39 -8.24 24.56
C LEU A 292 -0.01 -7.86 25.99
N TYR A 293 1.28 -7.79 26.31
CA TYR A 293 1.76 -7.33 27.62
C TYR A 293 1.16 -5.98 28.01
N SER A 294 1.22 -5.01 27.09
CA SER A 294 0.66 -3.68 27.28
C SER A 294 -0.83 -3.68 27.55
N LEU A 295 -1.59 -4.50 26.82
CA LEU A 295 -3.04 -4.64 27.02
C LEU A 295 -3.34 -5.28 28.39
N LEU A 296 -2.61 -6.33 28.77
CA LEU A 296 -2.79 -6.99 30.07
C LEU A 296 -2.44 -6.05 31.24
N LYS A 297 -1.33 -5.30 31.11
CA LYS A 297 -0.90 -4.33 32.12
C LYS A 297 -1.90 -3.20 32.30
N ARG A 298 -2.44 -2.67 31.18
CA ARG A 298 -3.51 -1.67 31.19
C ARG A 298 -4.76 -2.16 31.93
N ASN A 299 -5.05 -3.45 31.87
CA ASN A 299 -6.20 -4.07 32.54
C ASN A 299 -5.89 -4.55 33.96
N GLY A 300 -4.76 -4.14 34.56
CA GLY A 300 -4.45 -4.45 35.96
C GLY A 300 -4.22 -5.94 36.25
N ILE A 301 -3.86 -6.75 35.25
CA ILE A 301 -3.61 -8.17 35.46
C ILE A 301 -2.43 -8.36 36.43
N LYS A 302 -2.70 -9.03 37.56
CA LYS A 302 -1.72 -9.33 38.61
C LYS A 302 -0.67 -10.34 38.14
N TYR A 303 0.52 -10.29 38.75
CA TYR A 303 1.64 -11.21 38.50
C TYR A 303 2.16 -11.21 37.04
N LEU A 304 2.08 -10.08 36.36
CA LEU A 304 2.77 -9.92 35.09
C LEU A 304 4.28 -9.78 35.31
N PRO A 305 5.11 -10.32 34.39
CA PRO A 305 6.54 -10.00 34.34
C PRO A 305 6.82 -8.50 34.42
N LYS A 306 7.98 -8.16 34.99
CA LYS A 306 8.37 -6.78 35.31
C LYS A 306 8.29 -5.85 34.11
N ASP A 307 8.68 -6.34 32.95
CA ASP A 307 8.75 -5.58 31.70
C ASP A 307 8.44 -6.44 30.46
N ALA A 308 8.43 -5.79 29.30
CA ALA A 308 8.12 -6.45 28.04
C ALA A 308 9.21 -7.43 27.59
N ASP A 309 10.47 -7.24 28.00
CA ASP A 309 11.57 -8.14 27.60
C ASP A 309 11.48 -9.45 28.37
N THR A 310 11.22 -9.39 29.67
CA THR A 310 10.94 -10.56 30.54
C THR A 310 9.60 -11.24 30.22
N PHE A 311 8.63 -10.52 29.63
CA PHE A 311 7.37 -11.12 29.18
C PHE A 311 7.48 -11.95 27.89
N ARG A 312 8.35 -11.57 26.96
CA ARG A 312 8.43 -12.22 25.63
C ARG A 312 8.62 -13.75 25.69
N PRO A 313 9.51 -14.31 26.53
CA PRO A 313 9.69 -15.76 26.62
C PRO A 313 8.43 -16.51 27.06
N VAL A 314 7.58 -15.90 27.89
CA VAL A 314 6.35 -16.52 28.41
C VAL A 314 5.08 -16.10 27.64
N ALA A 315 5.22 -15.25 26.61
CA ALA A 315 4.09 -14.65 25.91
C ALA A 315 3.14 -15.69 25.28
N ASP A 316 3.65 -16.82 24.80
CA ASP A 316 2.84 -17.88 24.19
C ASP A 316 1.86 -18.50 25.19
N ALA A 317 2.27 -18.69 26.45
CA ALA A 317 1.38 -19.17 27.50
C ALA A 317 0.21 -18.21 27.73
N TYR A 318 0.47 -16.90 27.72
CA TYR A 318 -0.58 -15.88 27.80
C TYR A 318 -1.47 -15.87 26.55
N TRP A 319 -0.90 -16.00 25.34
CA TRP A 319 -1.69 -16.15 24.12
C TRP A 319 -2.66 -17.33 24.21
N ARG A 320 -2.19 -18.50 24.66
CA ARG A 320 -3.02 -19.71 24.80
C ARG A 320 -4.04 -19.61 25.94
N ARG A 321 -3.71 -18.88 27.01
CA ARG A 321 -4.61 -18.60 28.13
C ARG A 321 -5.79 -17.72 27.73
N PHE A 322 -5.57 -16.72 26.88
CA PHE A 322 -6.61 -15.75 26.50
C PHE A 322 -7.30 -16.07 25.16
N PHE A 323 -6.68 -16.89 24.30
CA PHE A 323 -7.20 -17.15 22.96
C PHE A 323 -7.18 -18.65 22.60
N HIS A 324 -8.13 -19.05 21.75
CA HIS A 324 -8.22 -20.40 21.19
C HIS A 324 -7.21 -20.60 20.03
N ILE A 325 -5.93 -20.33 20.26
CA ILE A 325 -4.87 -20.38 19.23
C ILE A 325 -4.75 -21.77 18.60
N SER A 326 -4.75 -22.83 19.41
CA SER A 326 -4.53 -24.21 18.96
C SER A 326 -5.54 -24.65 17.89
N LYS A 327 -6.75 -24.06 17.86
CA LYS A 327 -7.78 -24.34 16.83
C LYS A 327 -7.34 -23.98 15.42
N PHE A 328 -6.38 -23.07 15.27
CA PHE A 328 -5.91 -22.57 13.98
C PHE A 328 -4.54 -23.13 13.59
N GLU A 329 -3.90 -23.87 14.49
CA GLU A 329 -2.62 -24.50 14.23
C GLU A 329 -2.80 -25.84 13.52
N THR A 330 -1.80 -26.21 12.73
CA THR A 330 -1.68 -27.54 12.10
C THR A 330 -0.23 -28.01 12.27
N ALA A 331 0.08 -29.26 11.92
CA ALA A 331 1.45 -29.76 11.96
C ALA A 331 2.45 -28.81 11.28
N ASN A 332 2.07 -28.25 10.12
CA ASN A 332 2.92 -27.39 9.30
C ASN A 332 2.64 -25.88 9.45
N ARG A 333 1.72 -25.47 10.33
CA ARG A 333 1.38 -24.05 10.54
C ARG A 333 1.23 -23.77 12.03
N ARG A 334 2.14 -22.96 12.58
CA ARG A 334 2.17 -22.58 13.99
C ARG A 334 1.94 -21.10 14.17
N PHE A 335 1.39 -20.70 15.32
CA PHE A 335 1.13 -19.31 15.61
C PHE A 335 2.42 -18.47 15.65
N ALA A 336 2.41 -17.30 15.02
CA ALA A 336 3.59 -16.45 14.91
C ALA A 336 3.76 -15.45 16.08
N GLY A 337 2.92 -15.54 17.11
CA GLY A 337 2.98 -14.62 18.27
C GLY A 337 2.37 -13.23 18.00
N GLU A 338 1.61 -13.08 16.91
CA GLU A 338 0.97 -11.82 16.55
C GLU A 338 -0.39 -11.99 15.85
N ILE A 339 -1.28 -11.04 16.12
CA ILE A 339 -2.57 -10.89 15.43
C ILE A 339 -2.75 -9.45 14.98
N LEU A 340 -3.62 -9.22 13.99
CA LEU A 340 -4.09 -7.88 13.62
C LEU A 340 -5.59 -7.80 13.85
N THR A 341 -6.06 -6.79 14.57
CA THR A 341 -7.47 -6.65 14.93
C THR A 341 -7.95 -5.21 14.88
N ASP A 342 -9.21 -5.00 14.47
CA ASP A 342 -9.95 -3.74 14.66
C ASP A 342 -11.00 -3.84 15.77
N GLY A 343 -10.90 -4.86 16.63
CA GLY A 343 -11.87 -5.18 17.68
C GLY A 343 -13.01 -6.09 17.19
N LYS A 344 -13.23 -6.21 15.86
CA LYS A 344 -14.19 -7.16 15.30
C LYS A 344 -13.54 -8.29 14.53
N GLY A 345 -12.80 -7.97 13.48
CA GLY A 345 -12.14 -8.94 12.62
C GLY A 345 -10.70 -9.14 13.09
N VAL A 346 -10.28 -10.40 13.19
CA VAL A 346 -8.91 -10.76 13.58
C VAL A 346 -8.23 -11.50 12.46
N SER A 347 -7.03 -11.06 12.11
CA SER A 347 -6.12 -11.76 11.21
C SER A 347 -5.01 -12.38 12.05
N ILE A 348 -5.00 -13.70 12.13
CA ILE A 348 -4.04 -14.50 12.89
C ILE A 348 -2.88 -14.84 11.96
N VAL A 349 -1.66 -14.49 12.36
CA VAL A 349 -0.47 -14.79 11.57
C VAL A 349 0.07 -16.15 11.99
N LEU A 350 0.20 -17.05 11.02
CA LEU A 350 0.74 -18.39 11.21
C LEU A 350 2.03 -18.54 10.40
N ARG A 351 3.10 -18.97 11.07
CA ARG A 351 4.37 -19.34 10.47
C ARG A 351 4.27 -20.76 9.92
N ARG A 352 4.82 -20.99 8.74
CA ARG A 352 4.99 -22.31 8.12
C ARG A 352 6.38 -22.44 7.51
N PRO A 353 6.93 -23.65 7.37
CA PRO A 353 8.15 -23.85 6.60
C PRO A 353 8.02 -23.28 5.19
N LYS A 354 9.12 -22.73 4.68
CA LYS A 354 9.21 -22.41 3.26
C LYS A 354 9.23 -23.74 2.53
N VAL A 355 8.18 -24.02 1.76
CA VAL A 355 8.21 -25.15 0.83
C VAL A 355 9.26 -24.76 -0.21
N GLU A 356 10.36 -25.52 -0.29
CA GLU A 356 11.26 -25.42 -1.44
C GLU A 356 10.37 -25.61 -2.67
N GLY A 357 10.38 -24.61 -3.56
CA GLY A 357 9.53 -24.68 -4.73
C GLY A 357 9.89 -25.96 -5.46
N VAL A 358 8.92 -26.87 -5.64
CA VAL A 358 8.98 -27.86 -6.71
C VAL A 358 9.53 -27.10 -7.91
N ALA A 359 10.67 -27.55 -8.45
CA ALA A 359 11.43 -26.83 -9.45
C ALA A 359 10.47 -26.16 -10.43
N LYS A 360 10.56 -24.83 -10.58
CA LYS A 360 9.79 -24.12 -11.60
C LYS A 360 10.10 -24.81 -12.93
N GLY A 361 9.14 -25.56 -13.48
CA GLY A 361 9.32 -26.24 -14.75
C GLY A 361 9.45 -27.76 -14.70
N ALA A 362 9.00 -28.45 -13.65
CA ALA A 362 8.65 -29.86 -13.84
C ALA A 362 7.56 -29.93 -14.95
N PRO A 363 7.81 -30.64 -16.06
CA PRO A 363 6.84 -30.78 -17.13
C PRO A 363 5.51 -31.30 -16.60
N ILE A 364 4.43 -30.62 -16.95
CA ILE A 364 3.06 -31.02 -16.66
C ILE A 364 2.46 -31.41 -18.01
N ASP A 365 2.06 -32.67 -18.18
CA ASP A 365 1.30 -33.08 -19.36
C ASP A 365 -0.12 -32.50 -19.29
N PRO A 366 -0.52 -31.55 -20.16
CA PRO A 366 -1.87 -31.01 -20.16
C PRO A 366 -2.93 -32.05 -20.52
N ASN A 367 -2.57 -33.12 -21.22
CA ASN A 367 -3.50 -34.19 -21.61
C ASN A 367 -3.90 -35.09 -20.44
N ALA A 368 -3.13 -35.06 -19.34
CA ALA A 368 -3.49 -35.77 -18.10
C ALA A 368 -4.67 -35.12 -17.36
N PHE A 369 -5.12 -33.94 -17.77
CA PHE A 369 -6.21 -33.19 -17.13
C PHE A 369 -7.50 -33.33 -17.93
N GLY A 370 -8.63 -33.46 -17.21
CA GLY A 370 -9.96 -33.57 -17.83
C GLY A 370 -10.41 -32.27 -18.51
N GLU A 371 -9.94 -31.12 -18.03
CA GLU A 371 -10.13 -29.84 -18.70
C GLU A 371 -8.88 -28.98 -18.63
N VAL A 372 -8.62 -28.22 -19.71
CA VAL A 372 -7.56 -27.22 -19.76
C VAL A 372 -8.13 -25.87 -20.19
N TRP A 373 -7.86 -24.85 -19.39
CA TRP A 373 -8.37 -23.49 -19.59
C TRP A 373 -7.23 -22.49 -19.75
N GLY A 374 -7.33 -21.60 -20.73
CA GLY A 374 -6.56 -20.36 -20.78
C GLY A 374 -7.37 -19.22 -20.19
N LEU A 375 -6.83 -18.50 -19.21
CA LEU A 375 -7.52 -17.46 -18.44
C LEU A 375 -6.78 -16.12 -18.57
N ASP A 376 -7.46 -15.12 -19.13
CA ASP A 376 -7.01 -13.73 -19.27
C ASP A 376 -7.61 -12.85 -18.14
N PRO A 377 -6.82 -12.41 -17.15
CA PRO A 377 -7.30 -11.55 -16.08
C PRO A 377 -7.45 -10.08 -16.54
N GLY A 378 -8.57 -9.46 -16.18
CA GLY A 378 -8.92 -8.12 -16.66
C GLY A 378 -9.29 -7.09 -15.58
N ARG A 379 -9.69 -5.89 -16.03
CA ARG A 379 -10.26 -4.84 -15.15
C ARG A 379 -11.78 -4.73 -15.25
N ARG A 380 -12.33 -4.71 -16.47
CA ARG A 380 -13.79 -4.60 -16.71
C ARG A 380 -14.43 -5.97 -16.51
N GLU A 381 -13.97 -6.92 -17.30
CA GLU A 381 -14.05 -8.33 -16.97
C GLU A 381 -13.00 -8.61 -15.90
N MET A 382 -13.38 -9.29 -14.83
CA MET A 382 -12.45 -9.78 -13.81
C MET A 382 -11.56 -10.86 -14.41
N PHE A 383 -12.12 -11.73 -15.25
CA PHE A 383 -11.39 -12.59 -16.17
C PHE A 383 -12.29 -13.03 -17.33
N VAL A 384 -11.64 -13.47 -18.41
CA VAL A 384 -12.23 -14.26 -19.50
C VAL A 384 -11.41 -15.53 -19.64
N ALA A 385 -12.06 -16.69 -19.73
CA ALA A 385 -11.41 -17.99 -19.87
C ALA A 385 -12.00 -18.76 -21.06
N SER A 386 -11.15 -19.50 -21.78
CA SER A 386 -11.54 -20.39 -22.86
C SER A 386 -10.90 -21.77 -22.68
N ASN A 387 -11.60 -22.85 -23.05
CA ASN A 387 -11.08 -24.22 -23.05
C ASN A 387 -10.99 -24.80 -24.48
N ASP A 388 -10.51 -26.04 -24.60
CA ASP A 388 -10.33 -26.74 -25.87
C ASP A 388 -11.66 -27.06 -26.58
N ALA A 389 -12.76 -27.23 -25.82
CA ALA A 389 -14.11 -27.39 -26.36
C ALA A 389 -14.71 -26.05 -26.85
N GLN A 390 -13.90 -25.00 -26.98
CA GLN A 390 -14.31 -23.64 -27.36
C GLN A 390 -15.33 -22.98 -26.42
N LYS A 391 -15.57 -23.56 -25.24
CA LYS A 391 -16.42 -22.97 -24.19
C LYS A 391 -15.73 -21.72 -23.66
N VAL A 392 -16.51 -20.66 -23.48
CA VAL A 392 -16.02 -19.38 -22.94
C VAL A 392 -16.74 -19.07 -21.65
N GLN A 393 -15.98 -18.89 -20.57
CA GLN A 393 -16.48 -18.39 -19.30
C GLN A 393 -15.96 -16.97 -19.05
N ARG A 394 -16.81 -16.11 -18.47
CA ARG A 394 -16.43 -14.75 -18.11
C ARG A 394 -17.10 -14.31 -16.83
N VAL A 395 -16.36 -13.54 -16.03
CA VAL A 395 -16.91 -12.92 -14.83
C VAL A 395 -16.62 -11.44 -14.87
N THR A 396 -17.67 -10.61 -14.80
CA THR A 396 -17.50 -9.16 -14.74
C THR A 396 -17.02 -8.73 -13.34
N THR A 397 -16.22 -7.68 -13.28
CA THR A 397 -15.88 -7.03 -12.00
C THR A 397 -17.15 -6.53 -11.28
N ARG A 398 -18.19 -6.13 -12.03
CA ARG A 398 -19.50 -5.73 -11.48
C ARG A 398 -20.19 -6.87 -10.73
N ARG A 399 -20.24 -8.08 -11.31
CA ARG A 399 -20.82 -9.28 -10.68
C ARG A 399 -20.09 -9.58 -9.37
N PHE A 400 -18.75 -9.63 -9.40
CA PHE A 400 -17.96 -9.86 -8.18
C PHE A 400 -18.27 -8.86 -7.05
N TYR A 401 -18.31 -7.55 -7.33
CA TYR A 401 -18.58 -6.55 -6.30
C TYR A 401 -20.03 -6.58 -5.78
N HIS A 402 -20.98 -7.03 -6.60
CA HIS A 402 -22.35 -7.28 -6.19
C HIS A 402 -22.42 -8.48 -5.24
N ASP A 403 -21.86 -9.62 -5.64
CA ASP A 403 -21.91 -10.86 -4.86
C ASP A 403 -21.11 -10.72 -3.55
N ALA A 404 -20.04 -9.91 -3.56
CA ALA A 404 -19.26 -9.55 -2.39
C ALA A 404 -19.92 -8.48 -1.49
N LYS A 405 -21.14 -8.05 -1.79
CA LYS A 405 -21.97 -7.10 -1.01
C LYS A 405 -21.33 -5.72 -0.78
N TYR A 406 -20.50 -5.26 -1.71
CA TYR A 406 -19.86 -3.94 -1.59
C TYR A 406 -20.88 -2.81 -1.75
N ARG A 407 -21.79 -2.92 -2.71
CA ARG A 407 -22.78 -1.88 -3.05
C ARG A 407 -23.78 -1.68 -1.91
N GLU A 408 -24.38 -2.77 -1.43
CA GLU A 408 -25.36 -2.76 -0.35
C GLU A 408 -24.74 -2.22 0.94
N SER A 409 -23.52 -2.64 1.26
CA SER A 409 -22.84 -2.10 2.44
C SER A 409 -22.43 -0.63 2.27
N ASN A 410 -22.18 -0.13 1.05
CA ASN A 410 -21.90 1.30 0.83
C ASN A 410 -23.20 2.12 0.99
N ALA A 411 -24.32 1.62 0.44
CA ALA A 411 -25.63 2.22 0.62
C ALA A 411 -26.02 2.28 2.11
N LYS A 412 -25.75 1.21 2.86
CA LYS A 412 -26.00 1.17 4.31
C LYS A 412 -25.14 2.18 5.09
N ILE A 413 -23.86 2.31 4.74
CA ILE A 413 -22.97 3.32 5.33
C ILE A 413 -23.50 4.72 5.05
N LYS A 414 -23.86 5.00 3.79
CA LYS A 414 -24.42 6.30 3.40
C LYS A 414 -25.71 6.60 4.20
N GLY A 415 -26.63 5.64 4.27
CA GLY A 415 -27.86 5.80 5.06
C GLY A 415 -27.65 5.89 6.57
N TRP A 416 -26.48 5.54 7.12
CA TRP A 416 -26.13 5.86 8.51
C TRP A 416 -25.63 7.29 8.66
N GLN A 417 -24.86 7.78 7.69
CA GLN A 417 -24.37 9.17 7.67
C GLN A 417 -25.52 10.15 7.44
N ASP A 418 -26.40 9.86 6.48
CA ASP A 418 -27.51 10.76 6.11
C ASP A 418 -28.57 10.89 7.23
N ARG A 419 -28.63 9.96 8.18
CA ARG A 419 -29.58 9.98 9.32
C ARG A 419 -29.01 10.60 10.60
N ASP A 420 -27.75 11.04 10.57
CA ASP A 420 -27.05 11.59 11.73
C ASP A 420 -26.61 13.03 11.38
N PRO A 421 -27.44 14.04 11.71
CA PRO A 421 -27.21 15.42 11.28
C PRO A 421 -25.85 15.97 11.71
N ASP A 422 -25.43 15.70 12.94
CA ASP A 422 -24.16 16.18 13.49
C ASP A 422 -22.96 15.60 12.73
N ILE A 423 -23.01 14.31 12.40
CA ILE A 423 -21.98 13.64 11.59
C ILE A 423 -21.98 14.18 10.16
N LEU A 424 -23.16 14.40 9.58
CA LEU A 424 -23.30 14.90 8.23
C LEU A 424 -22.74 16.32 8.12
N GLU A 425 -23.04 17.18 9.07
CA GLU A 425 -22.51 18.53 9.18
C GLU A 425 -20.99 18.52 9.36
N ALA A 426 -20.48 17.71 10.30
CA ALA A 426 -19.06 17.51 10.54
C ALA A 426 -18.27 17.16 9.28
N ILE A 427 -18.81 16.23 8.48
CA ILE A 427 -18.15 15.73 7.28
C ILE A 427 -18.26 16.73 6.13
N ARG A 428 -19.42 17.39 5.96
CA ARG A 428 -19.65 18.37 4.89
C ARG A 428 -18.79 19.61 5.06
N ASN A 429 -18.64 20.08 6.28
CA ASN A 429 -17.91 21.31 6.61
C ASN A 429 -16.42 21.08 6.90
N MET A 430 -15.93 19.83 6.82
CA MET A 430 -14.53 19.51 7.10
C MET A 430 -13.57 20.20 6.13
N PRO A 431 -12.67 21.08 6.61
CA PRO A 431 -11.66 21.69 5.76
C PRO A 431 -10.73 20.64 5.13
N SER A 432 -10.13 20.99 4.00
CA SER A 432 -9.17 20.12 3.34
C SER A 432 -7.91 19.97 4.19
N LYS A 433 -7.36 18.76 4.26
CA LYS A 433 -6.05 18.46 4.88
C LYS A 433 -4.90 18.42 3.88
N LYS A 434 -5.11 18.98 2.68
CA LYS A 434 -4.23 18.82 1.51
C LYS A 434 -3.61 20.16 1.16
N HIS A 435 -2.83 20.69 2.10
CA HIS A 435 -2.20 21.99 1.96
C HIS A 435 -0.69 21.88 1.89
N SER A 436 -0.07 22.75 1.09
CA SER A 436 1.38 22.91 1.10
C SER A 436 1.85 23.79 2.26
N HIS A 437 1.02 24.74 2.70
CA HIS A 437 1.34 25.76 3.70
C HIS A 437 0.67 25.50 5.06
N LEU A 438 1.11 26.21 6.09
CA LEU A 438 0.75 25.92 7.49
C LEU A 438 -0.63 26.45 7.87
N GLU A 439 -1.05 27.57 7.29
CA GLU A 439 -2.30 28.26 7.57
C GLU A 439 -3.49 27.35 7.24
N GLY A 440 -3.49 26.75 6.04
CA GLY A 440 -4.52 25.77 5.65
C GLY A 440 -4.53 24.51 6.52
N LEU A 441 -3.35 24.04 6.97
CA LEU A 441 -3.28 22.92 7.92
C LEU A 441 -3.80 23.31 9.31
N GLN A 442 -3.55 24.54 9.77
CA GLN A 442 -4.04 25.05 11.04
C GLN A 442 -5.56 25.14 11.04
N VAL A 443 -6.17 25.67 9.97
CA VAL A 443 -7.64 25.71 9.79
C VAL A 443 -8.23 24.29 9.89
N TYR A 444 -7.62 23.32 9.21
CA TYR A 444 -8.05 21.92 9.30
C TYR A 444 -7.95 21.36 10.73
N VAL A 445 -6.86 21.66 11.44
CA VAL A 445 -6.63 21.18 12.81
C VAL A 445 -7.62 21.78 13.80
N ALA A 446 -7.83 23.10 13.72
CA ALA A 446 -8.78 23.83 14.56
C ALA A 446 -10.20 23.26 14.43
N TYR A 447 -10.61 22.89 13.21
CA TYR A 447 -11.91 22.27 12.97
C TYR A 447 -11.97 20.80 13.41
N LEU A 448 -10.95 19.99 13.08
CA LEU A 448 -10.98 18.55 13.31
C LEU A 448 -10.89 18.18 14.79
N LEU A 449 -9.98 18.81 15.54
CA LEU A 449 -9.62 18.34 16.87
C LEU A 449 -10.80 18.32 17.87
N PRO A 450 -11.67 19.34 17.94
CA PRO A 450 -12.87 19.29 18.79
C PRO A 450 -13.78 18.08 18.49
N MET A 451 -13.83 17.65 17.23
CA MET A 451 -14.76 16.62 16.75
C MET A 451 -14.13 15.24 16.62
N LEU A 452 -12.81 15.11 16.79
CA LEU A 452 -12.07 13.89 16.45
C LEU A 452 -12.54 12.69 17.27
N ASP A 453 -12.75 12.87 18.58
CA ASP A 453 -13.21 11.79 19.46
C ASP A 453 -14.65 11.38 19.14
N PHE A 454 -15.53 12.36 18.88
CA PHE A 454 -16.90 12.12 18.45
C PHE A 454 -16.95 11.28 17.17
N LEU A 455 -16.21 11.69 16.13
CA LEU A 455 -16.17 11.01 14.83
C LEU A 455 -15.56 9.61 14.94
N LEU A 456 -14.49 9.43 15.72
CA LEU A 456 -13.88 8.12 15.95
C LEU A 456 -14.82 7.19 16.71
N ARG A 457 -15.45 7.66 17.80
CA ARG A 457 -16.41 6.87 18.59
C ARG A 457 -17.60 6.47 17.74
N TRP A 458 -18.17 7.38 16.96
CA TRP A 458 -19.28 7.07 16.07
C TRP A 458 -18.92 5.94 15.09
N HIS A 459 -17.73 6.00 14.48
CA HIS A 459 -17.24 4.96 13.59
C HIS A 459 -16.87 3.63 14.27
N MET A 460 -16.62 3.64 15.59
CA MET A 460 -16.38 2.43 16.38
C MET A 460 -17.68 1.80 16.89
N CYS A 461 -18.67 2.60 17.30
CA CYS A 461 -19.95 2.15 17.85
C CYS A 461 -20.88 1.56 16.79
N LYS A 462 -20.97 2.19 15.61
CA LYS A 462 -21.80 1.64 14.52
C LYS A 462 -21.15 0.38 13.94
N ALA A 463 -21.96 -0.45 13.31
CA ALA A 463 -21.57 -1.75 12.74
C ALA A 463 -20.68 -1.67 11.47
N PHE A 464 -19.82 -0.64 11.35
CA PHE A 464 -18.86 -0.49 10.25
C PHE A 464 -17.88 -1.67 10.19
N ARG A 465 -17.36 -2.07 11.35
CA ARG A 465 -16.41 -3.19 11.48
C ARG A 465 -17.08 -4.52 11.11
N ASP A 466 -18.36 -4.68 11.47
CA ASP A 466 -19.17 -5.84 11.05
C ASP A 466 -19.35 -5.87 9.54
N LEU A 467 -19.72 -4.75 8.92
CA LEU A 467 -19.88 -4.66 7.47
C LEU A 467 -18.56 -4.96 6.74
N LYS A 468 -17.45 -4.45 7.25
CA LYS A 468 -16.10 -4.73 6.72
C LYS A 468 -15.75 -6.21 6.81
N PHE A 469 -16.06 -6.86 7.94
CA PHE A 469 -15.85 -8.30 8.10
C PHE A 469 -16.79 -9.13 7.19
N LYS A 470 -18.08 -8.76 7.12
CA LYS A 470 -19.06 -9.39 6.23
C LYS A 470 -18.63 -9.31 4.77
N ARG A 471 -18.20 -8.13 4.29
CA ARG A 471 -17.63 -7.96 2.94
C ARG A 471 -16.47 -8.91 2.67
N TYR A 472 -15.58 -9.09 3.63
CA TYR A 472 -14.48 -10.05 3.50
C TYR A 472 -15.01 -11.49 3.32
N VAL A 473 -15.99 -11.90 4.14
CA VAL A 473 -16.62 -13.22 4.04
C VAL A 473 -17.32 -13.41 2.69
N PHE A 474 -18.17 -12.46 2.29
CA PHE A 474 -18.87 -12.52 1.00
C PHE A 474 -17.91 -12.48 -0.19
N ALA A 475 -16.85 -11.67 -0.15
CA ALA A 475 -15.82 -11.67 -1.19
C ALA A 475 -15.13 -13.04 -1.30
N LYS A 476 -14.84 -13.71 -0.19
CA LYS A 476 -14.26 -15.06 -0.19
C LYS A 476 -15.24 -16.09 -0.76
N LYS A 477 -16.52 -16.03 -0.36
CA LYS A 477 -17.57 -16.90 -0.92
C LYS A 477 -17.75 -16.69 -2.42
N ALA A 478 -17.80 -15.44 -2.87
CA ALA A 478 -17.91 -15.10 -4.29
C ALA A 478 -16.71 -15.63 -5.09
N LEU A 479 -15.49 -15.47 -4.59
CA LEU A 479 -14.30 -16.06 -5.23
C LEU A 479 -14.38 -17.59 -5.30
N SER A 480 -14.79 -18.25 -4.22
CA SER A 480 -14.94 -19.71 -4.19
C SER A 480 -15.99 -20.20 -5.18
N ALA A 481 -17.15 -19.55 -5.24
CA ALA A 481 -18.21 -19.88 -6.18
C ALA A 481 -17.74 -19.70 -7.64
N ILE A 482 -17.06 -18.58 -7.93
CA ILE A 482 -16.45 -18.34 -9.25
C ILE A 482 -15.46 -19.45 -9.63
N CYS A 483 -14.64 -19.93 -8.70
CA CYS A 483 -13.69 -21.02 -8.97
C CYS A 483 -14.42 -22.34 -9.20
N GLN A 484 -15.44 -22.63 -8.39
CA GLN A 484 -16.28 -23.83 -8.55
C GLN A 484 -17.04 -23.84 -9.87
N ASP A 485 -17.56 -22.69 -10.31
CA ASP A 485 -18.21 -22.51 -11.62
C ASP A 485 -17.21 -22.81 -12.76
N LEU A 486 -15.94 -22.41 -12.61
CA LEU A 486 -14.90 -22.66 -13.62
C LEU A 486 -14.46 -24.13 -13.65
N THR A 487 -14.38 -24.78 -12.50
CA THR A 487 -13.92 -26.17 -12.35
C THR A 487 -15.08 -27.16 -12.19
N CYS A 488 -16.29 -26.81 -12.65
CA CYS A 488 -17.49 -27.58 -12.32
C CYS A 488 -17.49 -28.99 -12.95
N GLU A 489 -16.87 -29.16 -14.12
CA GLU A 489 -16.87 -30.42 -14.87
C GLU A 489 -15.75 -31.37 -14.40
N ALA A 490 -14.51 -30.87 -14.28
CA ALA A 490 -13.35 -31.70 -13.94
C ALA A 490 -12.81 -31.52 -12.51
N GLY A 491 -13.34 -30.57 -11.72
CA GLY A 491 -12.91 -30.32 -10.35
C GLY A 491 -11.40 -30.08 -10.20
N HIS A 492 -10.75 -30.87 -9.34
CA HIS A 492 -9.30 -30.80 -9.16
C HIS A 492 -8.50 -31.26 -10.39
N ASN A 493 -9.15 -31.99 -11.31
CA ASN A 493 -8.56 -32.43 -12.58
C ASN A 493 -8.63 -31.34 -13.68
N THR A 494 -8.81 -30.08 -13.30
CA THR A 494 -8.70 -28.91 -14.19
C THR A 494 -7.28 -28.32 -14.15
N LEU A 495 -6.74 -27.97 -15.32
CA LEU A 495 -5.51 -27.19 -15.48
C LEU A 495 -5.83 -25.78 -16.00
N VAL A 496 -5.32 -24.74 -15.33
CA VAL A 496 -5.54 -23.34 -15.74
C VAL A 496 -4.21 -22.65 -16.05
N GLY A 497 -4.07 -22.19 -17.28
CA GLY A 497 -3.05 -21.22 -17.70
C GLY A 497 -3.52 -19.82 -17.36
N PHE A 498 -2.90 -19.20 -16.38
CA PHE A 498 -3.27 -17.89 -15.86
C PHE A 498 -2.34 -16.83 -16.46
N GLY A 499 -2.89 -15.89 -17.23
CA GLY A 499 -2.14 -14.76 -17.79
C GLY A 499 -1.39 -14.01 -16.69
N ASP A 500 -0.09 -13.83 -16.87
CA ASP A 500 0.82 -13.28 -15.88
C ASP A 500 0.70 -11.75 -15.77
N TRP A 501 -0.51 -11.24 -15.50
CA TRP A 501 -0.82 -9.82 -15.46
C TRP A 501 0.29 -8.95 -14.87
N SER A 502 1.16 -8.44 -15.74
CA SER A 502 2.31 -7.67 -15.31
C SER A 502 1.81 -6.25 -15.07
N ASN A 503 1.71 -5.87 -13.79
CA ASN A 503 1.35 -4.51 -13.40
C ASN A 503 2.54 -3.56 -13.65
N GLN A 504 3.07 -3.53 -14.89
CA GLN A 504 4.10 -2.58 -15.33
C GLN A 504 3.59 -1.13 -15.27
N ASP A 505 2.27 -0.94 -15.15
CA ASP A 505 1.63 0.32 -14.73
C ASP A 505 1.43 0.37 -13.20
N SER A 506 2.45 -0.02 -12.42
CA SER A 506 2.41 -0.06 -10.94
C SER A 506 2.08 1.29 -10.32
N ALA A 507 2.42 2.38 -11.03
CA ALA A 507 2.09 3.75 -10.68
C ALA A 507 0.74 4.23 -11.26
N GLY A 508 -0.07 3.38 -11.91
CA GLY A 508 -1.39 3.73 -12.44
C GLY A 508 -1.40 5.00 -13.32
N ILE A 509 -0.30 5.23 -14.03
CA ILE A 509 -0.06 6.38 -14.90
C ILE A 509 -1.02 6.34 -16.10
N ILE A 510 -1.44 5.14 -16.52
CA ILE A 510 -2.18 4.94 -17.76
C ILE A 510 -3.67 4.65 -17.50
N LYS A 511 -4.01 3.81 -16.51
CA LYS A 511 -5.40 3.30 -16.37
C LYS A 511 -6.09 3.77 -15.07
N LYS A 512 -7.13 4.61 -15.20
CA LYS A 512 -7.90 5.30 -14.12
C LYS A 512 -8.85 4.42 -13.28
N SER A 513 -8.90 3.10 -13.47
CA SER A 513 -9.83 2.19 -12.75
C SER A 513 -9.07 1.26 -11.80
N PRO A 514 -9.54 0.99 -10.57
CA PRO A 514 -8.89 0.05 -9.67
C PRO A 514 -8.78 -1.34 -10.31
N ALA A 515 -7.66 -2.03 -10.09
CA ALA A 515 -7.48 -3.40 -10.57
C ALA A 515 -8.44 -4.36 -9.85
N GLY A 516 -8.91 -5.39 -10.56
CA GLY A 516 -9.67 -6.49 -9.95
C GLY A 516 -8.80 -7.27 -8.95
N PRO A 517 -9.40 -8.19 -8.16
CA PRO A 517 -8.67 -8.97 -7.16
C PRO A 517 -7.86 -10.13 -7.80
N VAL A 518 -7.07 -9.86 -8.85
CA VAL A 518 -6.37 -10.84 -9.70
C VAL A 518 -5.57 -11.86 -8.87
N LYS A 519 -4.66 -11.39 -8.01
CA LYS A 519 -3.87 -12.29 -7.14
C LYS A 519 -4.72 -13.08 -6.13
N ARG A 520 -5.89 -12.56 -5.72
CA ARG A 520 -6.77 -13.30 -4.81
C ARG A 520 -7.52 -14.40 -5.56
N LEU A 521 -7.95 -14.12 -6.80
CA LEU A 521 -8.52 -15.12 -7.69
C LEU A 521 -7.52 -16.24 -7.97
N GLU A 522 -6.31 -15.89 -8.39
CA GLU A 522 -5.22 -16.85 -8.66
C GLU A 522 -4.94 -17.75 -7.44
N ASN A 523 -4.88 -17.17 -6.24
CA ASN A 523 -4.66 -17.93 -5.00
C ASN A 523 -5.86 -18.79 -4.58
N GLU A 524 -7.09 -18.36 -4.90
CA GLU A 524 -8.28 -19.17 -4.62
C GLU A 524 -8.38 -20.33 -5.63
N LEU A 525 -8.13 -20.07 -6.92
CA LEU A 525 -8.10 -21.10 -7.98
C LEU A 525 -7.13 -22.24 -7.66
N ARG A 526 -5.95 -21.93 -7.11
CA ARG A 526 -4.98 -22.95 -6.64
C ARG A 526 -5.51 -23.90 -5.58
N ARG A 527 -6.63 -23.59 -4.93
CA ARG A 527 -7.30 -24.50 -4.00
C ARG A 527 -8.27 -25.45 -4.67
N HIS A 528 -8.70 -25.13 -5.89
CA HIS A 528 -9.68 -25.91 -6.66
C HIS A 528 -9.04 -26.65 -7.83
N CYS A 529 -7.90 -26.19 -8.35
CA CYS A 529 -7.26 -26.73 -9.55
C CYS A 529 -5.75 -26.44 -9.63
N ARG A 530 -5.06 -27.02 -10.62
CA ARG A 530 -3.65 -26.70 -10.91
C ARG A 530 -3.58 -25.41 -11.73
N VAL A 531 -2.78 -24.44 -11.27
CA VAL A 531 -2.63 -23.13 -11.93
C VAL A 531 -1.18 -22.89 -12.35
N VAL A 532 -0.96 -22.57 -13.62
CA VAL A 532 0.34 -22.26 -14.22
C VAL A 532 0.32 -20.81 -14.73
N SER A 533 1.32 -20.00 -14.38
CA SER A 533 1.42 -18.62 -14.86
C SER A 533 1.96 -18.60 -16.30
N VAL A 534 1.37 -17.80 -17.19
CA VAL A 534 1.72 -17.73 -18.62
C VAL A 534 2.05 -16.30 -19.03
N ASP A 535 3.23 -16.06 -19.65
CA ASP A 535 3.60 -14.73 -20.19
C ASP A 535 2.58 -14.25 -21.23
N GLU A 536 1.98 -13.07 -21.01
CA GLU A 536 0.98 -12.44 -21.88
C GLU A 536 1.58 -11.75 -23.13
N HIS A 537 2.87 -11.92 -23.42
CA HIS A 537 3.48 -11.29 -24.59
C HIS A 537 2.71 -11.59 -25.89
N LEU A 538 2.19 -10.53 -26.51
CA LEU A 538 1.41 -10.52 -27.76
C LEU A 538 0.05 -11.26 -27.74
N THR A 539 -0.37 -11.87 -26.61
CA THR A 539 -1.61 -12.66 -26.52
C THR A 539 -2.85 -11.88 -26.93
N SER A 540 -2.93 -10.59 -26.58
CA SER A 540 -4.07 -9.74 -26.95
C SER A 540 -3.94 -9.05 -28.31
N LYS A 541 -2.85 -9.28 -29.07
CA LYS A 541 -2.55 -8.56 -30.32
C LYS A 541 -2.59 -9.46 -31.56
N LEU A 542 -2.28 -10.74 -31.41
CA LEU A 542 -2.29 -11.72 -32.49
C LEU A 542 -3.60 -12.49 -32.49
N HIS A 543 -4.15 -12.75 -33.68
CA HIS A 543 -5.38 -13.53 -33.82
C HIS A 543 -5.15 -14.98 -33.38
N SER A 544 -6.08 -15.58 -32.63
CA SER A 544 -5.87 -16.89 -32.04
C SER A 544 -5.89 -18.07 -33.02
N CYS A 545 -6.38 -17.85 -34.24
CA CYS A 545 -6.39 -18.88 -35.28
C CYS A 545 -5.15 -18.79 -36.18
N CYS A 546 -4.86 -17.60 -36.71
CA CYS A 546 -3.81 -17.42 -37.72
C CYS A 546 -2.53 -16.75 -37.21
N HIS A 547 -2.50 -16.31 -35.95
CA HIS A 547 -1.41 -15.53 -35.34
C HIS A 547 -1.05 -14.23 -36.08
N HIS A 548 -1.89 -13.77 -37.02
CA HIS A 548 -1.74 -12.48 -37.69
C HIS A 548 -2.02 -11.33 -36.72
N ARG A 549 -1.32 -10.22 -36.90
CA ARG A 549 -1.45 -9.06 -36.02
C ARG A 549 -2.75 -8.31 -36.29
N MET A 550 -3.64 -8.28 -35.30
CA MET A 550 -4.95 -7.67 -35.46
C MET A 550 -4.93 -6.15 -35.33
N LYS A 551 -5.86 -5.50 -36.04
CA LYS A 551 -6.05 -4.04 -36.08
C LYS A 551 -7.14 -3.59 -35.10
N GLN A 552 -7.01 -2.35 -34.63
CA GLN A 552 -8.02 -1.72 -33.76
C GLN A 552 -9.21 -1.28 -34.60
N MET A 553 -10.42 -1.46 -34.06
CA MET A 553 -11.64 -0.90 -34.65
C MET A 553 -11.96 0.48 -34.07
N TYR A 554 -12.70 1.26 -34.82
CA TYR A 554 -13.15 2.60 -34.45
C TYR A 554 -14.65 2.75 -34.67
N GLN A 555 -15.30 3.49 -33.77
CA GLN A 555 -16.72 3.82 -33.88
C GLN A 555 -16.90 5.33 -33.72
N LYS A 556 -17.75 5.93 -34.54
CA LYS A 556 -18.17 7.33 -34.36
C LYS A 556 -19.03 7.44 -33.10
N ARG A 557 -18.66 8.32 -32.17
CA ARG A 557 -19.38 8.53 -30.92
C ARG A 557 -19.45 10.01 -30.59
N VAL A 558 -20.61 10.47 -30.14
CA VAL A 558 -20.77 11.79 -29.53
C VAL A 558 -20.07 11.78 -28.17
N CYS A 559 -19.03 12.59 -28.04
CA CYS A 559 -18.28 12.75 -26.80
C CYS A 559 -19.06 13.62 -25.80
N ARG A 560 -18.60 13.69 -24.54
CA ARG A 560 -19.27 14.44 -23.46
C ARG A 560 -19.38 15.94 -23.71
N ASP A 561 -18.57 16.47 -24.62
CA ASP A 561 -18.54 17.85 -25.08
C ASP A 561 -19.41 18.08 -26.32
N GLY A 562 -20.29 17.12 -26.68
CA GLY A 562 -21.19 17.22 -27.83
C GLY A 562 -20.54 16.96 -29.18
N VAL A 563 -19.21 16.87 -29.25
CA VAL A 563 -18.48 16.69 -30.52
C VAL A 563 -18.44 15.21 -30.91
N MET A 564 -18.79 14.92 -32.17
CA MET A 564 -18.68 13.59 -32.74
C MET A 564 -17.22 13.27 -33.06
N ARG A 565 -16.67 12.19 -32.49
CA ARG A 565 -15.30 11.75 -32.76
C ARG A 565 -15.25 10.26 -33.08
N SER A 566 -14.26 9.87 -33.88
CA SER A 566 -13.92 8.46 -34.10
C SER A 566 -13.16 7.92 -32.89
N VAL A 567 -13.77 6.99 -32.15
CA VAL A 567 -13.23 6.48 -30.88
C VAL A 567 -12.85 5.02 -31.03
N LYS A 568 -11.67 4.65 -30.54
CA LYS A 568 -11.18 3.26 -30.50
C LYS A 568 -12.12 2.37 -29.70
N VAL A 569 -12.52 1.25 -30.29
CA VAL A 569 -13.30 0.19 -29.61
C VAL A 569 -12.32 -0.80 -28.99
N HIS A 570 -11.92 -0.54 -27.74
CA HIS A 570 -10.84 -1.31 -27.09
C HIS A 570 -11.11 -2.81 -26.86
N SER A 571 -12.39 -3.23 -26.88
CA SER A 571 -12.82 -4.60 -26.61
C SER A 571 -12.84 -5.49 -27.85
N VAL A 572 -12.67 -4.92 -29.05
CA VAL A 572 -12.86 -5.63 -30.32
C VAL A 572 -11.66 -5.36 -31.23
N LEU A 573 -11.21 -6.41 -31.91
CA LEU A 573 -10.09 -6.36 -32.85
C LEU A 573 -10.50 -7.00 -34.17
N HIS A 574 -9.93 -6.51 -35.27
CA HIS A 574 -10.19 -7.00 -36.61
C HIS A 574 -8.96 -7.73 -37.15
N CYS A 575 -9.16 -8.95 -37.66
CA CYS A 575 -8.15 -9.70 -38.38
C CYS A 575 -8.39 -9.54 -39.87
N ASP A 576 -7.45 -8.92 -40.57
CA ASP A 576 -7.47 -8.68 -42.01
C ASP A 576 -6.83 -9.81 -42.83
N ASN A 577 -6.41 -10.89 -42.18
CA ASN A 577 -5.91 -12.07 -42.89
C ASN A 577 -7.03 -12.71 -43.75
N ASN A 578 -6.75 -12.92 -45.04
CA ASN A 578 -7.71 -13.48 -46.00
C ASN A 578 -8.23 -14.86 -45.57
N GLY A 579 -7.37 -15.71 -45.02
CA GLY A 579 -7.77 -17.04 -44.50
C GLY A 579 -8.66 -17.01 -43.26
N CYS A 580 -8.94 -15.83 -42.69
CA CYS A 580 -9.88 -15.64 -41.59
C CYS A 580 -11.09 -14.79 -42.00
N HIS A 581 -11.29 -14.56 -43.31
CA HIS A 581 -12.44 -13.82 -43.88
C HIS A 581 -12.74 -12.47 -43.23
N GLY A 582 -11.71 -11.71 -42.80
CA GLY A 582 -11.95 -10.41 -42.18
C GLY A 582 -12.62 -10.47 -40.81
N MET A 583 -12.46 -11.57 -40.06
CA MET A 583 -13.20 -11.78 -38.82
C MET A 583 -12.87 -10.74 -37.73
N THR A 584 -13.94 -10.30 -37.07
CA THR A 584 -13.87 -9.39 -35.95
C THR A 584 -14.07 -10.16 -34.64
N VAL A 585 -13.11 -10.07 -33.72
CA VAL A 585 -13.09 -10.88 -32.50
C VAL A 585 -13.09 -10.04 -31.23
N ASN A 586 -13.65 -10.60 -30.16
CA ASN A 586 -13.49 -10.03 -28.83
C ASN A 586 -12.03 -10.21 -28.37
N ARG A 587 -11.42 -9.10 -27.95
CA ARG A 587 -10.01 -9.04 -27.57
C ARG A 587 -9.66 -9.99 -26.43
N ASP A 588 -10.48 -10.02 -25.38
CA ASP A 588 -10.20 -10.76 -24.14
C ASP A 588 -10.43 -12.27 -24.37
N VAL A 589 -11.44 -12.64 -25.17
CA VAL A 589 -11.64 -14.03 -25.62
C VAL A 589 -10.44 -14.50 -26.46
N ASN A 590 -10.00 -13.69 -27.42
CA ASN A 590 -8.82 -14.00 -28.23
C ASN A 590 -7.56 -14.17 -27.37
N ALA A 591 -7.34 -13.28 -26.40
CA ALA A 591 -6.22 -13.38 -25.47
C ALA A 591 -6.28 -14.69 -24.66
N SER A 592 -7.44 -15.05 -24.13
CA SER A 592 -7.62 -16.30 -23.37
C SER A 592 -7.32 -17.55 -24.20
N ARG A 593 -7.70 -17.57 -25.49
CA ARG A 593 -7.37 -18.66 -26.42
C ARG A 593 -5.87 -18.75 -26.71
N ASN A 594 -5.20 -17.62 -26.88
CA ASN A 594 -3.75 -17.59 -27.05
C ASN A 594 -3.02 -18.07 -25.79
N ILE A 595 -3.52 -17.73 -24.60
CA ILE A 595 -2.98 -18.23 -23.33
C ILE A 595 -3.13 -19.76 -23.25
N LEU A 596 -4.27 -20.31 -23.66
CA LEU A 596 -4.50 -21.76 -23.74
C LEU A 596 -3.50 -22.42 -24.71
N HIS A 597 -3.33 -21.87 -25.91
CA HIS A 597 -2.40 -22.38 -26.90
C HIS A 597 -0.95 -22.41 -26.39
N ILE A 598 -0.51 -21.31 -25.74
CA ILE A 598 0.81 -21.24 -25.12
C ILE A 598 0.94 -22.26 -24.00
N LEU A 599 -0.06 -22.38 -23.12
CA LEU A 599 -0.03 -23.34 -22.02
C LEU A 599 0.16 -24.75 -22.54
N ARG A 600 -0.65 -25.16 -23.54
CA ARG A 600 -0.56 -26.48 -24.18
C ARG A 600 0.84 -26.76 -24.72
N ALA A 601 1.47 -25.77 -25.37
CA ALA A 601 2.82 -25.92 -25.90
C ALA A 601 3.92 -25.99 -24.83
N THR A 602 3.82 -25.20 -23.76
CA THR A 602 4.93 -25.03 -22.79
C THR A 602 4.82 -25.87 -21.53
N ALA A 603 3.61 -26.31 -21.14
CA ALA A 603 3.40 -27.01 -19.88
C ALA A 603 4.17 -28.33 -19.82
N GLY A 604 4.22 -29.09 -20.92
CA GLY A 604 5.01 -30.32 -21.04
C GLY A 604 6.52 -30.11 -21.28
N GLY A 605 7.05 -28.90 -21.09
CA GLY A 605 8.46 -28.57 -21.33
C GLY A 605 8.79 -28.23 -22.79
N GLY A 606 7.77 -28.18 -23.66
CA GLY A 606 7.93 -27.76 -25.05
C GLY A 606 8.30 -26.27 -25.21
N PRO A 607 8.82 -25.87 -26.37
CA PRO A 607 9.21 -24.49 -26.62
C PRO A 607 7.96 -23.59 -26.73
N ARG A 608 8.10 -22.34 -26.28
CA ARG A 608 7.04 -21.33 -26.49
C ARG A 608 6.83 -21.12 -27.99
N PRO A 609 5.58 -21.04 -28.49
CA PRO A 609 5.31 -20.85 -29.91
C PRO A 609 5.95 -19.54 -30.41
N GLU A 610 6.53 -19.58 -31.61
CA GLU A 610 7.41 -18.54 -32.14
C GLU A 610 6.75 -17.16 -32.17
N ALA A 611 5.50 -17.10 -32.63
CA ALA A 611 4.69 -15.88 -32.72
C ALA A 611 4.55 -15.13 -31.37
N PHE A 612 4.71 -15.82 -30.24
CA PHE A 612 4.56 -15.25 -28.90
C PHE A 612 5.89 -15.09 -28.16
N ARG A 613 7.04 -15.35 -28.79
CA ARG A 613 8.37 -15.13 -28.21
C ARG A 613 8.68 -13.63 -28.20
N ARG A 614 9.43 -13.18 -27.19
CA ARG A 614 10.01 -11.83 -27.19
C ARG A 614 11.16 -11.82 -28.19
N SER A 615 11.20 -10.83 -29.07
CA SER A 615 12.39 -10.56 -29.89
C SER A 615 13.59 -10.39 -28.94
N ARG A 616 14.66 -11.17 -29.12
CA ARG A 616 15.95 -10.91 -28.47
C ARG A 616 16.39 -9.51 -28.90
N THR A 617 16.19 -8.51 -28.05
CA THR A 617 16.88 -7.24 -28.20
C THR A 617 18.37 -7.58 -28.04
N LYS A 618 19.16 -7.34 -29.08
CA LYS A 618 20.62 -7.40 -29.02
C LYS A 618 21.08 -6.36 -28.00
N TYR A 619 21.17 -6.74 -26.73
CA TYR A 619 22.24 -6.20 -25.89
C TYR A 619 23.42 -7.11 -26.15
N SER A 620 24.34 -6.63 -26.98
CA SER A 620 25.65 -7.23 -27.15
C SER A 620 26.39 -7.09 -25.82
N GLU A 621 26.29 -8.12 -24.97
CA GLU A 621 27.43 -8.48 -24.14
C GLU A 621 28.49 -8.99 -25.12
N ALA A 622 29.50 -8.16 -25.39
CA ALA A 622 30.72 -8.63 -25.98
C ALA A 622 31.30 -9.71 -25.04
N PRO A 623 31.63 -10.92 -25.53
CA PRO A 623 32.33 -11.88 -24.71
C PRO A 623 33.69 -11.29 -24.35
N ALA A 624 33.98 -11.22 -23.05
CA ALA A 624 35.32 -10.93 -22.58
C ALA A 624 36.24 -12.04 -23.09
N THR A 625 37.03 -11.75 -24.12
CA THR A 625 38.16 -12.58 -24.52
C THR A 625 39.19 -12.52 -23.42
N SER A 626 39.21 -13.56 -22.59
CA SER A 626 40.35 -13.94 -21.76
C SER A 626 41.50 -14.34 -22.67
N GLY A 627 42.59 -13.56 -22.64
CA GLY A 627 43.80 -13.85 -23.38
C GLY A 627 44.92 -12.88 -23.00
N LEU A 628 45.48 -13.05 -21.81
CA LEU A 628 46.82 -12.55 -21.50
C LEU A 628 47.76 -13.76 -21.53
N PRO A 629 48.82 -13.74 -22.37
CA PRO A 629 49.81 -14.80 -22.40
C PRO A 629 50.75 -14.69 -21.19
N LEU A 630 51.08 -15.86 -20.66
CA LEU A 630 52.23 -16.09 -19.80
C LEU A 630 53.50 -15.62 -20.52
N ASN A 631 54.28 -14.76 -19.88
CA ASN A 631 55.72 -14.72 -20.07
C ASN A 631 56.36 -14.74 -18.69
N GLY A 632 57.00 -15.86 -18.39
CA GLY A 632 58.07 -15.92 -17.41
C GLY A 632 59.37 -15.52 -18.07
N GLN A 633 60.06 -14.55 -17.48
CA GLN A 633 61.47 -14.57 -17.10
C GLN A 633 61.73 -13.36 -16.21
#